data_AF-A0A819KFC3-F1
#
_entry.id   AF-A0A819KFC3-F1
#
_cell.length_a   1.000
_cell.length_b   1.000
_cell.length_c   1.000
_cell.angle_alpha   90.00
_cell.angle_beta   90.00
_cell.angle_gamma   90.00
#
_symmetry.space_group_name_H-M   'P 1'
#
loop_
_entity.id
_entity.type
_entity.pdbx_description
1 polymer ?
#
loop_
_entity_poly.entity_id
_entity_poly.type
_entity_poly.pdbx_seq_one_letter_code
_entity_poly.pdbx_strand_id
1 'polypeptide(L)'
;GKGGKWKPSQWLGLTIADMVYLNFTSINEINFENKCQELINKIYSVLELRRSESPQPTTIIEEEEEEEEEEEEEEEEDMNEEDCEISSTEIIREGPQINDKIFEIIQKKYSSEGDSVIRLIDQSKEIQCNQDIYAKNGRFMNSFTFPRFIFHNTSSESIGILQLSAEYEDISNKWISCQLITNQDQQLINIDPNKLILCLITIQIQLNGSPGIDNQHRCRAHHLLPQPLKLKINIEDTQMKHASLILEQINQPLNLPTLEKLIDKLNLSQKNILGFISADDCSIEIRYFVLIYYSNDKKSCIIFSFGCDFSSLRSPSWDKKYIKTLEKLAKQEKKSELIVHENVFDPFFYCQALFDHHFRLQAIRVTIKTNTSTTIQIIPLPIKQIFTEP
;
A
#
# COMPACT_ATOMS: atom_id res chain seq x y z
N GLY A 1 -17.32 11.85 55.01
CA GLY A 1 -16.22 11.09 54.39
C GLY A 1 -15.88 11.73 53.06
N LYS A 2 -14.59 11.98 52.81
CA LYS A 2 -14.04 12.89 51.79
C LYS A 2 -14.35 12.43 50.36
N GLY A 3 -14.67 13.41 49.50
CA GLY A 3 -14.74 13.25 48.05
C GLY A 3 -13.37 13.16 47.39
N GLY A 4 -13.25 12.27 46.41
CA GLY A 4 -12.09 12.16 45.53
C GLY A 4 -12.35 12.90 44.22
N LYS A 5 -11.61 13.99 44.00
CA LYS A 5 -11.49 14.68 42.71
C LYS A 5 -10.63 13.84 41.77
N TRP A 6 -11.15 13.51 40.59
CA TRP A 6 -10.34 13.05 39.47
C TRP A 6 -9.44 14.19 38.99
N LYS A 7 -8.12 13.92 38.88
CA LYS A 7 -7.15 14.83 38.24
C LYS A 7 -6.96 14.38 36.79
N PRO A 8 -7.01 15.27 35.78
CA PRO A 8 -6.53 14.97 34.45
C PRO A 8 -4.99 14.93 34.47
N SER A 9 -4.41 13.80 34.07
CA SER A 9 -2.98 13.66 33.80
C SER A 9 -2.60 14.42 32.52
N GLN A 10 -1.75 15.43 32.70
CA GLN A 10 -0.69 15.92 31.81
C GLN A 10 -0.79 15.51 30.33
N TRP A 11 -1.47 16.34 29.54
CA TRP A 11 -1.20 16.46 28.11
C TRP A 11 0.04 17.34 27.90
N LEU A 12 0.86 16.92 26.93
CA LEU A 12 2.07 17.56 26.44
C LEU A 12 1.94 19.10 26.39
N GLY A 13 2.91 19.75 27.05
CA GLY A 13 2.98 21.20 27.20
C GLY A 13 3.12 21.93 25.87
N LEU A 14 2.03 22.56 25.44
CA LEU A 14 2.06 23.75 24.61
C LEU A 14 1.73 24.93 25.54
N THR A 15 2.75 25.59 26.06
CA THR A 15 2.55 26.88 26.73
C THR A 15 2.29 27.96 25.69
N ILE A 16 1.42 28.91 26.04
CA ILE A 16 1.06 30.13 25.29
C ILE A 16 2.29 30.97 24.84
N ALA A 17 3.49 30.66 25.34
CA ALA A 17 4.74 31.36 25.06
C ALA A 17 5.34 31.12 23.64
N ASP A 18 4.88 30.13 22.87
CA ASP A 18 5.44 29.84 21.53
C ASP A 18 4.67 30.52 20.38
N MET A 19 3.76 31.46 20.68
CA MET A 19 3.13 32.29 19.66
C MET A 19 4.17 33.21 19.00
N VAL A 20 4.65 32.83 17.82
CA VAL A 20 5.36 33.73 16.90
C VAL A 20 4.46 34.94 16.66
N TYR A 21 4.78 36.06 17.28
CA TYR A 21 4.04 37.32 17.14
C TYR A 21 4.23 37.83 15.70
N LEU A 22 3.21 37.65 14.87
CA LEU A 22 3.22 38.09 13.47
C LEU A 22 2.71 39.53 13.39
N ASN A 23 3.59 40.44 12.96
CA ASN A 23 3.19 41.80 12.65
C ASN A 23 2.63 41.86 11.22
N PHE A 24 1.32 41.65 11.09
CA PHE A 24 0.57 41.59 9.82
C PHE A 24 0.49 42.92 9.06
N THR A 25 1.07 44.00 9.59
CA THR A 25 1.11 45.32 8.91
C THR A 25 2.04 45.35 7.69
N SER A 26 2.83 44.30 7.46
CA SER A 26 3.83 44.25 6.38
C SER A 26 3.49 43.30 5.21
N ILE A 27 2.37 42.58 5.28
CA ILE A 27 1.96 41.61 4.27
C ILE A 27 0.94 42.25 3.31
N ASN A 28 1.24 42.26 2.02
CA ASN A 28 0.33 42.68 0.95
C ASN A 28 0.36 41.66 -0.20
N GLU A 29 -0.53 41.80 -1.19
CA GLU A 29 -0.64 40.87 -2.32
C GLU A 29 0.69 40.62 -3.06
N ILE A 30 1.57 41.63 -3.09
CA ILE A 30 2.84 41.56 -3.82
C ILE A 30 3.87 40.68 -3.09
N ASN A 31 3.81 40.60 -1.76
CA ASN A 31 4.82 39.90 -0.96
C ASN A 31 4.28 38.71 -0.15
N PHE A 32 2.99 38.38 -0.30
CA PHE A 32 2.30 37.32 0.44
C PHE A 32 3.01 35.97 0.31
N GLU A 33 3.32 35.57 -0.92
CA GLU A 33 3.89 34.25 -1.21
C GLU A 33 5.29 34.09 -0.59
N ASN A 34 6.15 35.10 -0.75
CA ASN A 34 7.48 35.12 -0.15
C ASN A 34 7.42 35.12 1.39
N LYS A 35 6.47 35.85 1.99
CA LYS A 35 6.31 35.92 3.44
C LYS A 35 5.73 34.64 4.04
N CYS A 36 4.83 33.97 3.32
CA CYS A 36 4.35 32.64 3.68
C CYS A 36 5.48 31.60 3.60
N GLN A 37 6.35 31.67 2.58
CA GLN A 37 7.48 30.75 2.46
C GLN A 37 8.54 30.97 3.56
N GLU A 38 8.85 32.23 3.91
CA GLU A 38 9.72 32.55 5.06
C GLU A 38 9.15 31.99 6.38
N LEU A 39 7.83 32.05 6.56
CA LEU A 39 7.14 31.52 7.74
C LEU A 39 7.26 29.99 7.82
N ILE A 40 7.02 29.32 6.70
CA ILE A 40 7.13 27.86 6.58
C ILE A 40 8.55 27.41 6.94
N ASN A 41 9.58 28.09 6.41
CA ASN A 41 10.98 27.76 6.69
C ASN A 41 11.34 27.94 8.17
N LYS A 42 10.82 28.98 8.84
CA LYS A 42 11.03 29.17 10.28
C LYS A 42 10.39 28.06 11.11
N ILE A 43 9.18 27.63 10.76
CA ILE A 43 8.49 26.53 11.45
C ILE A 43 9.30 25.23 11.32
N TYR A 44 9.80 24.91 10.12
CA TYR A 44 10.62 23.72 9.92
C TYR A 44 11.93 23.77 10.71
N SER A 45 12.61 24.91 10.77
CA SER A 45 13.86 25.04 11.57
C SER A 45 13.64 24.79 13.07
N VAL A 46 12.50 25.19 13.62
CA VAL A 46 12.15 24.96 15.03
C VAL A 46 11.82 23.48 15.29
N LEU A 47 11.22 22.81 14.30
CA LEU A 47 10.88 21.39 14.39
C LEU A 47 12.10 20.48 14.22
N GLU A 48 13.08 20.85 13.40
CA GLU A 48 14.33 20.10 13.21
C GLU A 48 15.24 20.16 14.44
N LEU A 49 15.34 21.33 15.10
CA LEU A 49 16.10 21.49 16.34
C LEU A 49 15.61 20.57 17.47
N ARG A 50 14.32 20.20 17.49
CA ARG A 50 13.76 19.26 18.48
C ARG A 50 13.97 17.79 18.13
N ARG A 51 14.28 17.45 16.87
CA ARG A 51 14.56 16.05 16.46
C ARG A 51 15.98 15.61 16.80
N SER A 52 16.92 16.55 16.88
CA SER A 52 18.33 16.29 17.24
C SER A 52 18.58 16.07 18.74
N GLU A 53 17.57 16.26 19.60
CA GLU A 53 17.71 16.16 21.06
C GLU A 53 17.13 14.86 21.66
N SER A 54 16.78 13.85 20.84
CA SER A 54 16.31 12.55 21.36
C SER A 54 17.50 11.65 21.77
N PRO A 55 17.48 11.03 22.97
CA PRO A 55 18.58 10.19 23.43
C PRO A 55 18.52 8.80 22.78
N GLN A 56 19.65 8.33 22.23
CA GLN A 56 19.77 6.96 21.74
C GLN A 56 19.85 5.94 22.89
N PRO A 57 19.22 4.76 22.78
CA PRO A 57 19.34 3.70 23.77
C PRO A 57 20.64 2.90 23.58
N THR A 58 21.37 2.75 24.67
CA THR A 58 22.58 1.94 24.85
C THR A 58 22.37 0.47 24.50
N THR A 59 23.25 -0.07 23.65
CA THR A 59 23.39 -1.48 23.32
C THR A 59 24.03 -2.24 24.50
N ILE A 60 23.39 -3.31 24.96
CA ILE A 60 23.99 -4.28 25.89
C ILE A 60 24.61 -5.37 25.03
N ILE A 61 25.91 -5.60 25.22
CA ILE A 61 26.72 -6.67 24.64
C ILE A 61 26.66 -7.84 25.63
N GLU A 62 26.30 -9.03 25.16
CA GLU A 62 26.56 -10.28 25.86
C GLU A 62 27.36 -11.20 24.94
N GLU A 63 28.32 -11.85 25.59
CA GLU A 63 29.54 -12.47 25.06
C GLU A 63 29.32 -13.88 24.50
N GLU A 64 30.31 -14.27 23.69
CA GLU A 64 30.52 -15.55 23.03
C GLU A 64 30.71 -16.71 24.02
N GLU A 65 30.23 -17.90 23.64
CA GLU A 65 30.87 -19.16 24.05
C GLU A 65 31.14 -19.99 22.79
N GLU A 66 32.43 -20.20 22.54
CA GLU A 66 33.02 -21.12 21.57
C GLU A 66 32.97 -22.54 22.13
N GLU A 67 32.61 -23.53 21.30
CA GLU A 67 33.06 -24.91 21.49
C GLU A 67 33.60 -25.43 20.15
N GLU A 68 34.90 -25.69 20.16
CA GLU A 68 35.69 -26.42 19.18
C GLU A 68 35.33 -27.91 19.25
N GLU A 69 35.12 -28.58 18.10
CA GLU A 69 35.42 -30.00 17.98
C GLU A 69 36.07 -30.30 16.62
N GLU A 70 37.14 -31.08 16.73
CA GLU A 70 38.16 -31.42 15.74
C GLU A 70 37.73 -32.57 14.81
N GLU A 71 38.36 -32.55 13.62
CA GLU A 71 38.86 -33.68 12.81
C GLU A 71 37.92 -34.83 12.38
N GLU A 72 37.84 -35.06 11.06
CA GLU A 72 38.47 -36.24 10.44
C GLU A 72 38.54 -36.07 8.91
N GLU A 73 39.75 -36.23 8.38
CA GLU A 73 40.10 -36.30 6.97
C GLU A 73 39.76 -37.68 6.41
N GLU A 74 39.14 -37.78 5.24
CA GLU A 74 39.37 -38.90 4.31
C GLU A 74 39.38 -38.39 2.86
N GLU A 75 40.50 -38.68 2.19
CA GLU A 75 40.74 -38.52 0.76
C GLU A 75 39.93 -39.57 -0.04
N GLU A 76 39.49 -39.25 -1.26
CA GLU A 76 39.77 -40.07 -2.47
C GLU A 76 39.17 -39.47 -3.76
N GLU A 77 40.10 -39.17 -4.67
CA GLU A 77 40.16 -39.43 -6.12
C GLU A 77 39.11 -38.87 -7.12
N ASP A 78 39.64 -37.91 -7.92
CA ASP A 78 39.53 -37.72 -9.37
C ASP A 78 38.54 -38.60 -10.17
N MET A 79 37.68 -37.95 -10.97
CA MET A 79 37.53 -38.26 -12.40
C MET A 79 36.78 -37.17 -13.19
N ASN A 80 37.55 -36.57 -14.11
CA ASN A 80 37.21 -36.16 -15.48
C ASN A 80 36.13 -35.09 -15.76
N GLU A 81 36.67 -33.96 -16.19
CA GLU A 81 36.09 -32.98 -17.13
C GLU A 81 35.57 -33.64 -18.40
N GLU A 82 34.35 -33.29 -18.82
CA GLU A 82 33.99 -33.22 -20.24
C GLU A 82 33.11 -31.99 -20.47
N ASP A 83 33.64 -31.12 -21.32
CA ASP A 83 33.05 -29.90 -21.83
C ASP A 83 31.67 -30.11 -22.46
N CYS A 84 30.74 -29.21 -22.16
CA CYS A 84 29.64 -28.88 -23.07
C CYS A 84 29.35 -27.39 -22.99
N GLU A 85 30.08 -26.63 -23.82
CA GLU A 85 29.65 -25.33 -24.30
C GLU A 85 28.29 -25.47 -25.01
N ILE A 86 27.23 -24.90 -24.43
CA ILE A 86 26.07 -24.48 -25.20
C ILE A 86 25.84 -23.00 -24.89
N SER A 87 26.47 -22.20 -25.75
CA SER A 87 26.07 -20.84 -26.07
C SER A 87 24.62 -20.83 -26.57
N SER A 88 23.73 -20.17 -25.83
CA SER A 88 22.60 -19.48 -26.44
C SER A 88 22.15 -18.33 -25.54
N THR A 89 22.78 -17.19 -25.79
CA THR A 89 22.26 -15.82 -25.68
C THR A 89 20.78 -15.69 -25.27
N GLU A 90 20.62 -15.07 -24.11
CA GLU A 90 19.61 -14.08 -23.72
C GLU A 90 18.47 -13.80 -24.74
N ILE A 91 17.25 -14.12 -24.31
CA ILE A 91 16.13 -13.19 -24.48
C ILE A 91 15.45 -13.10 -23.12
N ILE A 92 15.96 -12.21 -22.25
CA ILE A 92 15.21 -11.71 -21.11
C ILE A 92 14.05 -10.91 -21.71
N ARG A 93 12.86 -11.50 -21.75
CA ARG A 93 11.65 -10.74 -22.03
C ARG A 93 11.39 -9.91 -20.78
N GLU A 94 11.74 -8.63 -20.84
CA GLU A 94 11.31 -7.63 -19.88
C GLU A 94 9.80 -7.80 -19.62
N GLY A 95 9.45 -8.03 -18.36
CA GLY A 95 8.06 -7.95 -17.92
C GLY A 95 7.51 -6.55 -18.20
N PRO A 96 6.18 -6.35 -18.09
CA PRO A 96 5.58 -5.04 -18.30
C PRO A 96 6.31 -4.03 -17.40
N GLN A 97 6.96 -3.06 -18.03
CA GLN A 97 7.66 -1.98 -17.34
C GLN A 97 6.69 -1.36 -16.34
N ILE A 98 6.96 -1.56 -15.04
CA ILE A 98 6.29 -0.81 -14.00
C ILE A 98 6.70 0.63 -14.26
N ASN A 99 5.72 1.44 -14.63
CA ASN A 99 5.91 2.85 -14.86
C ASN A 99 6.22 3.47 -13.47
N ASP A 100 7.47 3.41 -13.04
CA ASP A 100 8.01 4.10 -11.85
C ASP A 100 8.10 5.62 -12.09
N LYS A 101 7.26 6.15 -12.98
CA LYS A 101 6.92 7.56 -12.96
C LYS A 101 6.21 7.78 -11.63
N ILE A 102 7.00 8.20 -10.64
CA ILE A 102 6.57 9.10 -9.59
C ILE A 102 5.71 10.13 -10.32
N PHE A 103 4.39 9.97 -10.23
CA PHE A 103 3.49 11.03 -10.59
C PHE A 103 3.86 12.11 -9.59
N GLU A 104 4.68 13.08 -10.03
CA GLU A 104 4.60 14.40 -9.44
C GLU A 104 3.12 14.73 -9.50
N ILE A 105 2.48 14.64 -8.33
CA ILE A 105 1.15 15.18 -8.13
C ILE A 105 1.37 16.65 -8.41
N ILE A 106 1.13 17.05 -9.66
CA ILE A 106 0.94 18.43 -10.04
C ILE A 106 -0.18 18.87 -9.11
N GLN A 107 0.18 19.55 -8.02
CA GLN A 107 -0.77 20.23 -7.15
C GLN A 107 -1.52 21.19 -8.06
N LYS A 108 -2.66 20.73 -8.58
CA LYS A 108 -3.52 21.54 -9.41
C LYS A 108 -3.94 22.72 -8.54
N LYS A 109 -3.36 23.86 -8.91
CA LYS A 109 -3.84 25.23 -8.71
C LYS A 109 -5.30 25.23 -8.23
N TYR A 110 -5.52 25.58 -6.97
CA TYR A 110 -6.84 25.76 -6.38
C TYR A 110 -7.70 26.66 -7.29
N SER A 111 -8.76 26.13 -7.89
CA SER A 111 -9.79 26.94 -8.54
C SER A 111 -11.00 27.00 -7.61
N SER A 112 -11.03 28.00 -6.74
CA SER A 112 -12.27 28.39 -6.08
C SER A 112 -13.12 29.10 -7.13
N GLU A 113 -14.17 28.44 -7.60
CA GLU A 113 -15.10 28.97 -8.60
C GLU A 113 -16.36 29.49 -7.93
N GLY A 114 -16.88 30.63 -8.39
CA GLY A 114 -18.11 31.22 -7.89
C GLY A 114 -18.01 32.73 -7.64
N ASP A 115 -19.13 33.31 -7.24
CA ASP A 115 -19.33 34.73 -7.01
C ASP A 115 -19.33 35.11 -5.52
N SER A 116 -19.34 34.12 -4.61
CA SER A 116 -19.13 34.36 -3.18
C SER A 116 -17.73 34.90 -2.92
N VAL A 117 -17.66 35.78 -1.93
CA VAL A 117 -16.41 36.33 -1.39
C VAL A 117 -15.76 35.40 -0.36
N ILE A 118 -16.44 34.33 0.04
CA ILE A 118 -15.84 33.25 0.83
C ILE A 118 -15.02 32.37 -0.11
N ARG A 119 -13.70 32.33 0.11
CA ARG A 119 -12.79 31.43 -0.58
C ARG A 119 -12.66 30.12 0.18
N LEU A 120 -12.69 29.03 -0.56
CA LEU A 120 -12.53 27.67 -0.07
C LEU A 120 -11.09 27.22 -0.35
N ILE A 121 -10.39 26.75 0.69
CA ILE A 121 -8.98 26.36 0.58
C ILE A 121 -8.79 25.07 1.38
N ASP A 122 -8.25 24.03 0.76
CA ASP A 122 -7.78 22.85 1.47
C ASP A 122 -6.26 22.92 1.67
N GLN A 123 -5.80 22.97 2.91
CA GLN A 123 -4.37 22.92 3.25
C GLN A 123 -3.91 21.54 3.72
N SER A 124 -4.77 20.52 3.60
CA SER A 124 -4.40 19.16 3.91
C SER A 124 -3.36 18.69 2.89
N LYS A 125 -2.21 18.19 3.35
CA LYS A 125 -1.22 17.58 2.44
C LYS A 125 -1.80 16.33 1.77
N GLU A 126 -2.68 15.62 2.47
CA GLU A 126 -3.33 14.39 2.03
C GLU A 126 -4.76 14.34 2.56
N ILE A 127 -5.64 13.68 1.78
CA ILE A 127 -7.02 13.40 2.16
C ILE A 127 -7.03 12.10 2.95
N GLN A 128 -7.56 12.12 4.18
CA GLN A 128 -7.65 10.92 5.01
C GLN A 128 -8.84 10.07 4.58
N CYS A 129 -8.58 8.93 3.96
CA CYS A 129 -9.61 7.99 3.55
C CYS A 129 -9.87 6.95 4.65
N ASN A 130 -11.13 6.57 4.83
CA ASN A 130 -11.52 5.44 5.67
C ASN A 130 -12.77 4.76 5.11
N GLN A 131 -13.01 3.50 5.48
CA GLN A 131 -14.23 2.78 5.17
C GLN A 131 -14.81 2.20 6.47
N ASP A 132 -16.13 1.98 6.51
CA ASP A 132 -16.72 1.22 7.62
C ASP A 132 -16.06 -0.16 7.72
N ILE A 133 -15.99 -0.70 8.93
CA ILE A 133 -15.39 -2.03 9.17
C ILE A 133 -16.28 -3.14 8.59
N TYR A 134 -17.59 -2.93 8.52
CA TYR A 134 -18.56 -3.92 8.06
C TYR A 134 -19.70 -3.27 7.28
N ALA A 135 -20.20 -3.98 6.27
CA ALA A 135 -21.39 -3.57 5.55
C ALA A 135 -22.66 -3.84 6.37
N LYS A 136 -23.59 -2.88 6.40
CA LYS A 136 -24.93 -3.02 6.98
C LYS A 136 -25.93 -3.12 5.82
N ASN A 137 -26.60 -4.25 5.68
CA ASN A 137 -27.53 -4.53 4.56
C ASN A 137 -26.86 -4.35 3.18
N GLY A 138 -25.63 -4.86 3.04
CA GLY A 138 -24.85 -4.75 1.79
C GLY A 138 -24.40 -3.32 1.45
N ARG A 139 -24.44 -2.39 2.40
CA ARG A 139 -24.02 -1.00 2.24
C ARG A 139 -22.99 -0.60 3.28
N PHE A 140 -22.04 0.23 2.89
CA PHE A 140 -21.01 0.78 3.79
C PHE A 140 -20.64 2.20 3.37
N MET A 141 -20.05 2.97 4.28
CA MET A 141 -19.56 4.32 4.02
C MET A 141 -18.08 4.30 3.68
N ASN A 142 -17.70 5.06 2.65
CA ASN A 142 -16.32 5.46 2.40
C ASN A 142 -16.20 6.95 2.71
N SER A 143 -15.40 7.29 3.72
CA SER A 143 -15.22 8.63 4.27
C SER A 143 -13.91 9.26 3.81
N PHE A 144 -13.95 10.55 3.51
CA PHE A 144 -12.83 11.37 3.06
C PHE A 144 -12.74 12.60 3.97
N THR A 145 -11.71 12.65 4.82
CA THR A 145 -11.55 13.70 5.82
C THR A 145 -10.45 14.68 5.46
N PHE A 146 -10.82 15.96 5.51
CA PHE A 146 -9.99 17.14 5.28
C PHE A 146 -9.78 17.83 6.64
N PRO A 147 -8.70 17.51 7.38
CA PRO A 147 -8.49 18.03 8.72
C PRO A 147 -8.14 19.53 8.74
N ARG A 148 -7.71 20.09 7.61
CA ARG A 148 -7.28 21.50 7.49
C ARG A 148 -7.98 22.23 6.37
N PHE A 149 -9.31 22.19 6.37
CA PHE A 149 -10.12 22.95 5.42
C PHE A 149 -10.35 24.37 5.92
N ILE A 150 -10.19 25.36 5.05
CA ILE A 150 -10.24 26.78 5.42
C ILE A 150 -11.32 27.49 4.61
N PHE A 151 -12.16 28.23 5.33
CA PHE A 151 -13.04 29.25 4.77
C PHE A 151 -12.42 30.62 5.01
N HIS A 152 -12.24 31.42 3.95
CA HIS A 152 -11.68 32.77 4.03
C HIS A 152 -12.69 33.81 3.54
N ASN A 153 -13.17 34.67 4.44
CA ASN A 153 -13.99 35.80 4.04
C ASN A 153 -13.10 36.96 3.57
N THR A 154 -13.12 37.24 2.27
CA THR A 154 -12.32 38.33 1.66
C THR A 154 -13.02 39.70 1.66
N SER A 155 -14.23 39.78 2.21
CA SER A 155 -14.98 41.03 2.27
C SER A 155 -14.67 41.86 3.51
N SER A 156 -15.10 43.11 3.47
CA SER A 156 -15.08 44.03 4.61
C SER A 156 -16.25 43.81 5.59
N GLU A 157 -17.17 42.90 5.29
CA GLU A 157 -18.37 42.62 6.09
C GLU A 157 -18.35 41.20 6.64
N SER A 158 -19.08 40.93 7.72
CA SER A 158 -19.23 39.56 8.23
C SER A 158 -20.18 38.79 7.31
N ILE A 159 -19.81 37.58 6.92
CA ILE A 159 -20.60 36.74 6.01
C ILE A 159 -20.71 35.35 6.59
N GLY A 160 -21.92 34.80 6.55
CA GLY A 160 -22.21 33.45 7.00
C GLY A 160 -22.24 32.44 5.86
N ILE A 161 -21.86 31.20 6.14
CA ILE A 161 -22.14 30.05 5.27
C ILE A 161 -23.52 29.53 5.64
N LEU A 162 -24.50 29.75 4.76
CA LEU A 162 -25.89 29.32 4.91
C LEU A 162 -26.05 27.84 4.63
N GLN A 163 -25.40 27.34 3.57
CA GLN A 163 -25.43 25.94 3.20
C GLN A 163 -24.04 25.46 2.84
N LEU A 164 -23.69 24.26 3.29
CA LEU A 164 -22.48 23.54 2.94
C LEU A 164 -22.89 22.16 2.43
N SER A 165 -22.47 21.81 1.22
CA SER A 165 -22.80 20.53 0.59
C SER A 165 -21.60 19.94 -0.13
N ALA A 166 -21.67 18.63 -0.39
CA ALA A 166 -20.64 17.92 -1.14
C ALA A 166 -21.25 17.07 -2.24
N GLU A 167 -20.48 16.91 -3.30
CA GLU A 167 -20.76 16.05 -4.44
C GLU A 167 -19.49 15.28 -4.83
N TYR A 168 -19.65 14.15 -5.50
CA TYR A 168 -18.55 13.45 -6.16
C TYR A 168 -18.88 13.20 -7.63
N GLU A 169 -17.87 13.17 -8.48
CA GLU A 169 -18.04 12.80 -9.89
C GLU A 169 -18.04 11.28 -10.04
N ASP A 170 -19.07 10.71 -10.65
CA ASP A 170 -19.18 9.27 -10.90
C ASP A 170 -18.47 8.83 -12.20
N ILE A 171 -18.49 7.52 -12.48
CA ILE A 171 -17.91 6.95 -13.70
C ILE A 171 -18.56 7.45 -15.01
N SER A 172 -19.76 8.06 -14.93
CA SER A 172 -20.47 8.66 -16.05
C SER A 172 -20.22 10.18 -16.17
N ASN A 173 -19.26 10.71 -15.41
CA ASN A 173 -18.97 12.15 -15.27
C ASN A 173 -20.16 12.98 -14.77
N LYS A 174 -21.00 12.42 -13.91
CA LYS A 174 -22.11 13.12 -13.25
C LYS A 174 -21.76 13.41 -11.80
N TRP A 175 -22.10 14.62 -11.35
CA TRP A 175 -22.01 15.00 -9.94
C TRP A 175 -23.16 14.38 -9.14
N ILE A 176 -22.81 13.58 -8.13
CA ILE A 176 -23.74 12.90 -7.24
C ILE A 176 -23.56 13.46 -5.83
N SER A 177 -24.66 13.89 -5.22
CA SER A 177 -24.64 14.41 -3.84
C SER A 177 -24.19 13.35 -2.84
N CYS A 178 -23.35 13.76 -1.90
CA CYS A 178 -22.85 12.94 -0.81
C CYS A 178 -23.07 13.64 0.54
N GLN A 179 -22.90 12.88 1.63
CA GLN A 179 -23.05 13.43 2.96
C GLN A 179 -21.81 14.21 3.33
N LEU A 180 -21.99 15.41 3.91
CA LEU A 180 -20.90 16.21 4.44
C LEU A 180 -21.12 16.40 5.95
N ILE A 181 -20.07 16.14 6.71
CA ILE A 181 -20.00 16.33 8.15
C ILE A 181 -18.91 17.38 8.42
N THR A 182 -19.19 18.30 9.34
CA THR A 182 -18.25 19.31 9.80
C THR A 182 -18.17 19.27 11.32
N ASN A 183 -17.04 19.70 11.89
CA ASN A 183 -16.88 19.88 13.33
C ASN A 183 -17.51 21.18 13.87
N GLN A 184 -18.16 21.96 13.02
CA GLN A 184 -18.91 23.13 13.43
C GLN A 184 -20.32 22.74 13.85
N ASP A 185 -20.63 22.87 15.14
CA ASP A 185 -21.95 22.54 15.71
C ASP A 185 -23.06 23.51 15.29
N GLN A 186 -22.70 24.63 14.66
CA GLN A 186 -23.61 25.70 14.28
C GLN A 186 -24.19 25.47 12.88
N GLN A 187 -25.51 25.62 12.75
CA GLN A 187 -26.22 25.58 11.47
C GLN A 187 -25.79 26.69 10.50
N LEU A 188 -25.22 27.78 11.02
CA LEU A 188 -24.68 28.91 10.27
C LEU A 188 -23.27 29.21 10.76
N ILE A 189 -22.28 29.15 9.87
CA ILE A 189 -20.88 29.47 10.19
C ILE A 189 -20.62 30.92 9.82
N ASN A 190 -20.60 31.83 10.79
CA ASN A 190 -20.31 33.24 10.56
C ASN A 190 -18.81 33.51 10.54
N ILE A 191 -18.34 34.21 9.50
CA ILE A 191 -16.93 34.54 9.30
C ILE A 191 -16.77 36.07 9.31
N ASP A 192 -16.03 36.56 10.29
CA ASP A 192 -15.70 37.98 10.39
C ASP A 192 -14.89 38.50 9.17
N PRO A 193 -14.93 39.81 8.89
CA PRO A 193 -14.20 40.41 7.78
C PRO A 193 -12.71 40.05 7.77
N ASN A 194 -12.18 39.65 6.61
CA ASN A 194 -10.77 39.27 6.42
C ASN A 194 -10.26 38.21 7.41
N LYS A 195 -11.16 37.32 7.89
CA LYS A 195 -10.82 36.21 8.78
C LYS A 195 -10.88 34.86 8.07
N LEU A 196 -10.13 33.93 8.67
CA LEU A 196 -10.05 32.53 8.29
C LEU A 196 -10.73 31.70 9.38
N ILE A 197 -11.52 30.72 8.97
CA ILE A 197 -12.00 29.66 9.86
C ILE A 197 -11.43 28.34 9.38
N LEU A 198 -10.77 27.64 10.30
CA LEU A 198 -10.30 26.28 10.09
C LEU A 198 -11.39 25.30 10.52
N CYS A 199 -11.75 24.40 9.63
CA CYS A 199 -12.74 23.35 9.84
C CYS A 199 -12.14 21.98 9.51
N LEU A 200 -12.66 20.98 10.19
CA LEU A 200 -12.54 19.60 9.77
C LEU A 200 -13.80 19.28 8.96
N ILE A 201 -13.61 18.84 7.72
CA ILE A 201 -14.71 18.39 6.85
C ILE A 201 -14.52 16.91 6.58
N THR A 202 -15.59 16.13 6.69
CA THR A 202 -15.62 14.74 6.26
C THR A 202 -16.73 14.56 5.24
N ILE A 203 -16.38 14.10 4.04
CA ILE A 203 -17.33 13.70 3.01
C ILE A 203 -17.53 12.19 3.11
N GLN A 204 -18.78 11.73 3.10
CA GLN A 204 -19.12 10.31 3.15
C GLN A 204 -19.93 9.90 1.92
N ILE A 205 -19.43 8.89 1.22
CA ILE A 205 -20.09 8.28 0.07
C ILE A 205 -20.57 6.88 0.48
N GLN A 206 -21.87 6.64 0.32
CA GLN A 206 -22.46 5.33 0.59
C GLN A 206 -22.34 4.43 -0.64
N LEU A 207 -21.77 3.25 -0.47
CA LEU A 207 -21.55 2.28 -1.52
C LEU A 207 -22.32 0.99 -1.25
N ASN A 208 -22.75 0.31 -2.32
CA ASN A 208 -23.32 -1.04 -2.25
C ASN A 208 -22.19 -2.05 -2.49
N GLY A 209 -21.90 -2.90 -1.50
CA GLY A 209 -20.80 -3.86 -1.56
C GLY A 209 -20.29 -4.23 -0.17
N SER A 210 -19.03 -4.67 -0.12
CA SER A 210 -18.31 -4.95 1.12
C SER A 210 -17.13 -3.99 1.24
N PRO A 211 -16.81 -3.50 2.46
CA PRO A 211 -15.62 -2.69 2.66
C PRO A 211 -14.33 -3.52 2.48
N GLY A 212 -13.19 -2.82 2.44
CA GLY A 212 -11.86 -3.43 2.39
C GLY A 212 -11.62 -4.41 3.54
N ILE A 213 -10.91 -5.50 3.23
CA ILE A 213 -10.67 -6.62 4.14
C ILE A 213 -9.77 -6.25 5.33
N ASP A 214 -8.84 -5.32 5.14
CA ASP A 214 -7.88 -4.87 6.15
C ASP A 214 -7.80 -3.34 6.22
N ASN A 215 -6.96 -2.82 7.13
CA ASN A 215 -6.79 -1.39 7.31
C ASN A 215 -6.21 -0.70 6.07
N GLN A 216 -5.30 -1.35 5.35
CA GLN A 216 -4.68 -0.75 4.18
C GLN A 216 -5.70 -0.57 3.05
N HIS A 217 -6.56 -1.55 2.83
CA HIS A 217 -7.65 -1.47 1.87
C HIS A 217 -8.72 -0.45 2.30
N ARG A 218 -9.00 -0.35 3.61
CA ARG A 218 -9.98 0.61 4.15
C ARG A 218 -9.48 2.06 4.15
N CYS A 219 -8.17 2.30 4.21
CA CYS A 219 -7.57 3.64 4.15
C CYS A 219 -7.48 4.24 2.73
N ARG A 220 -8.42 3.87 1.83
CA ARG A 220 -8.43 4.23 0.41
C ARG A 220 -9.85 4.56 -0.04
N ALA A 221 -9.98 5.23 -1.19
CA ALA A 221 -11.22 5.19 -1.95
C ALA A 221 -11.47 3.76 -2.43
N HIS A 222 -12.69 3.28 -2.28
CA HIS A 222 -13.09 1.94 -2.67
C HIS A 222 -13.08 1.80 -4.21
N HIS A 223 -12.76 0.61 -4.74
CA HIS A 223 -12.67 0.34 -6.19
C HIS A 223 -13.96 0.60 -7.00
N LEU A 224 -15.12 0.72 -6.33
CA LEU A 224 -16.39 1.09 -6.96
C LEU A 224 -16.50 2.58 -7.30
N LEU A 225 -15.58 3.40 -6.79
CA LEU A 225 -15.48 4.82 -7.09
C LEU A 225 -14.49 5.05 -8.24
N PRO A 226 -14.71 6.08 -9.09
CA PRO A 226 -13.75 6.42 -10.12
C PRO A 226 -12.41 6.85 -9.53
N GLN A 227 -11.34 6.66 -10.30
CA GLN A 227 -9.98 7.08 -9.96
C GLN A 227 -9.37 7.87 -11.13
N PRO A 228 -8.86 9.09 -10.92
CA PRO A 228 -8.91 9.88 -9.67
C PRO A 228 -10.35 10.21 -9.27
N LEU A 229 -10.64 10.15 -7.96
CA LEU A 229 -11.94 10.55 -7.44
C LEU A 229 -11.98 12.07 -7.34
N LYS A 230 -12.97 12.72 -7.98
CA LYS A 230 -13.20 14.15 -7.81
C LYS A 230 -14.28 14.39 -6.78
N LEU A 231 -13.97 15.22 -5.79
CA LEU A 231 -14.87 15.67 -4.74
C LEU A 231 -15.09 17.17 -4.90
N LYS A 232 -16.34 17.61 -4.89
CA LYS A 232 -16.71 19.02 -4.99
C LYS A 232 -17.38 19.45 -3.70
N ILE A 233 -16.84 20.47 -3.05
CA ILE A 233 -17.44 21.10 -1.87
C ILE A 233 -18.06 22.42 -2.34
N ASN A 234 -19.35 22.61 -2.05
CA ASN A 234 -20.10 23.79 -2.41
C ASN A 234 -20.54 24.54 -1.15
N ILE A 235 -20.50 25.87 -1.22
CA ILE A 235 -21.14 26.73 -0.24
C ILE A 235 -22.15 27.66 -0.90
N GLU A 236 -23.18 28.00 -0.13
CA GLU A 236 -24.04 29.15 -0.35
C GLU A 236 -23.90 30.08 0.86
N ASP A 237 -23.63 31.36 0.61
CA ASP A 237 -23.45 32.34 1.68
C ASP A 237 -24.75 33.08 2.03
N THR A 238 -24.72 33.90 3.08
CA THR A 238 -25.87 34.72 3.52
C THR A 238 -26.31 35.78 2.51
N GLN A 239 -25.55 36.02 1.45
CA GLN A 239 -25.91 36.88 0.32
C GLN A 239 -26.49 36.08 -0.87
N MET A 240 -26.75 34.77 -0.69
CA MET A 240 -27.21 33.85 -1.73
C MET A 240 -26.21 33.71 -2.89
N LYS A 241 -24.92 33.92 -2.63
CA LYS A 241 -23.84 33.69 -3.60
C LYS A 241 -23.16 32.37 -3.33
N HIS A 242 -22.51 31.84 -4.35
CA HIS A 242 -21.95 30.49 -4.30
C HIS A 242 -20.44 30.50 -4.44
N ALA A 243 -19.80 29.54 -3.79
CA ALA A 243 -18.44 29.15 -4.12
C ALA A 243 -18.30 27.63 -4.08
N SER A 244 -17.42 27.11 -4.92
CA SER A 244 -17.11 25.70 -4.98
C SER A 244 -15.61 25.45 -5.06
N LEU A 245 -15.18 24.32 -4.52
CA LEU A 245 -13.82 23.82 -4.59
C LEU A 245 -13.85 22.35 -5.02
N ILE A 246 -13.15 22.05 -6.10
CA ILE A 246 -12.96 20.68 -6.58
C ILE A 246 -11.60 20.17 -6.11
N LEU A 247 -11.61 19.00 -5.49
CA LEU A 247 -10.45 18.29 -4.95
C LEU A 247 -10.33 16.94 -5.64
N GLU A 248 -9.11 16.55 -6.00
CA GLU A 248 -8.81 15.24 -6.57
C GLU A 248 -8.18 14.35 -5.50
N GLN A 249 -8.80 13.20 -5.23
CA GLN A 249 -8.25 12.13 -4.41
C GLN A 249 -7.71 11.03 -5.33
N ILE A 250 -6.46 10.67 -5.13
CA ILE A 250 -5.80 9.55 -5.81
C ILE A 250 -5.43 8.53 -4.75
N ASN A 251 -5.84 7.29 -4.95
CA ASN A 251 -5.41 6.20 -4.08
C ASN A 251 -3.89 6.03 -4.11
N GLN A 252 -3.28 5.87 -2.94
CA GLN A 252 -1.91 5.40 -2.85
C GLN A 252 -1.78 4.01 -3.51
N PRO A 253 -0.62 3.58 -4.00
CA PRO A 253 -0.45 2.21 -4.49
C PRO A 253 -0.76 1.17 -3.40
N LEU A 254 -1.30 0.01 -3.78
CA LEU A 254 -1.45 -1.11 -2.85
C LEU A 254 -0.08 -1.69 -2.52
N ASN A 255 0.13 -2.12 -1.28
CA ASN A 255 1.33 -2.86 -0.89
C ASN A 255 1.17 -4.34 -1.30
N LEU A 256 1.00 -4.57 -2.60
CA LEU A 256 0.89 -5.91 -3.14
C LEU A 256 2.24 -6.65 -2.96
N PRO A 257 2.20 -7.98 -2.73
CA PRO A 257 3.39 -8.81 -2.79
C PRO A 257 4.14 -8.63 -4.12
N THR A 258 5.44 -8.38 -4.02
CA THR A 258 6.35 -8.36 -5.17
C THR A 258 7.46 -9.36 -4.94
N LEU A 259 8.19 -9.70 -6.00
CA LEU A 259 9.34 -10.59 -5.92
C LEU A 259 10.36 -10.04 -4.92
N GLU A 260 10.70 -8.75 -5.02
CA GLU A 260 11.70 -8.08 -4.18
C GLU A 260 11.30 -8.16 -2.70
N LYS A 261 10.04 -7.83 -2.37
CA LYS A 261 9.56 -7.89 -0.99
C LYS A 261 9.56 -9.32 -0.43
N LEU A 262 9.31 -10.33 -1.27
CA LEU A 262 9.36 -11.72 -0.84
C LEU A 262 10.80 -12.19 -0.62
N ILE A 263 11.73 -11.77 -1.47
CA ILE A 263 13.16 -12.03 -1.31
C ILE A 263 13.64 -11.48 0.01
N ASP A 264 13.33 -10.20 0.28
CA ASP A 264 13.71 -9.54 1.54
C ASP A 264 13.08 -10.24 2.74
N LYS A 265 11.78 -10.54 2.66
CA LYS A 265 11.04 -11.19 3.76
C LYS A 265 11.53 -12.60 4.08
N LEU A 266 11.90 -13.36 3.06
CA LEU A 266 12.36 -14.75 3.19
C LEU A 266 13.90 -14.85 3.26
N ASN A 267 14.60 -13.71 3.28
CA ASN A 267 16.06 -13.62 3.25
C ASN A 267 16.70 -14.48 2.13
N LEU A 268 16.15 -14.41 0.92
CA LEU A 268 16.57 -15.24 -0.21
C LEU A 268 17.66 -14.56 -1.02
N SER A 269 18.51 -15.36 -1.66
CA SER A 269 19.40 -14.86 -2.70
C SER A 269 18.70 -14.94 -4.06
N GLN A 270 18.80 -13.89 -4.88
CA GLN A 270 18.22 -13.85 -6.23
C GLN A 270 18.60 -15.09 -7.07
N LYS A 271 19.84 -15.59 -6.91
CA LYS A 271 20.36 -16.76 -7.64
C LYS A 271 19.63 -18.07 -7.32
N ASN A 272 18.96 -18.15 -6.17
CA ASN A 272 18.24 -19.35 -5.73
C ASN A 272 16.81 -19.39 -6.28
N ILE A 273 16.35 -18.31 -6.92
CA ILE A 273 14.97 -18.20 -7.40
C ILE A 273 14.84 -18.90 -8.75
N LEU A 274 13.91 -19.84 -8.82
CA LEU A 274 13.56 -20.58 -10.04
C LEU A 274 12.44 -19.89 -10.81
N GLY A 275 11.51 -19.25 -10.10
CA GLY A 275 10.50 -18.43 -10.74
C GLY A 275 9.52 -17.81 -9.76
N PHE A 276 8.91 -16.71 -10.19
CA PHE A 276 7.86 -16.01 -9.48
C PHE A 276 6.69 -15.81 -10.42
N ILE A 277 5.52 -16.28 -9.98
CA ILE A 277 4.29 -16.26 -10.75
C ILE A 277 3.26 -15.53 -9.91
N SER A 278 2.56 -14.57 -10.50
CA SER A 278 1.50 -13.86 -9.82
C SER A 278 0.28 -13.65 -10.72
N ALA A 279 -0.88 -13.52 -10.09
CA ALA A 279 -2.11 -13.10 -10.73
C ALA A 279 -2.88 -12.17 -9.78
N ASP A 280 -3.36 -11.06 -10.33
CA ASP A 280 -4.10 -10.06 -9.57
C ASP A 280 -5.60 -10.36 -9.65
N ASP A 281 -6.29 -10.30 -8.51
CA ASP A 281 -7.74 -10.22 -8.42
C ASP A 281 -8.14 -8.77 -8.20
N CYS A 282 -8.39 -8.07 -9.32
CA CYS A 282 -8.74 -6.65 -9.30
C CYS A 282 -10.10 -6.38 -8.65
N SER A 283 -10.96 -7.40 -8.49
CA SER A 283 -12.27 -7.24 -7.85
C SER A 283 -12.15 -7.05 -6.34
N ILE A 284 -11.08 -7.57 -5.74
CA ILE A 284 -10.82 -7.51 -4.30
C ILE A 284 -9.46 -6.92 -3.97
N GLU A 285 -8.74 -6.38 -4.96
CA GLU A 285 -7.46 -5.69 -4.79
C GLU A 285 -6.33 -6.59 -4.21
N ILE A 286 -6.36 -7.90 -4.47
CA ILE A 286 -5.40 -8.89 -3.94
C ILE A 286 -4.50 -9.44 -5.04
N ARG A 287 -3.25 -9.76 -4.71
CA ARG A 287 -2.34 -10.52 -5.59
C ARG A 287 -2.07 -11.89 -5.02
N TYR A 288 -2.42 -12.93 -5.78
CA TYR A 288 -2.02 -14.30 -5.51
C TYR A 288 -0.66 -14.56 -6.16
N PHE A 289 0.22 -15.28 -5.47
CA PHE A 289 1.56 -15.58 -5.98
C PHE A 289 2.06 -16.97 -5.59
N VAL A 290 2.99 -17.46 -6.40
CA VAL A 290 3.85 -18.61 -6.12
C VAL A 290 5.29 -18.19 -6.37
N LEU A 291 6.14 -18.35 -5.36
CA LEU A 291 7.59 -18.22 -5.47
C LEU A 291 8.21 -19.62 -5.38
N ILE A 292 9.03 -19.99 -6.36
CA ILE A 292 9.73 -21.28 -6.41
C ILE A 292 11.21 -21.00 -6.32
N TYR A 293 11.91 -21.63 -5.38
CA TYR A 293 13.33 -21.35 -5.11
C TYR A 293 14.03 -22.53 -4.45
N TYR A 294 15.36 -22.54 -4.47
CA TYR A 294 16.18 -23.44 -3.67
C TYR A 294 16.32 -22.93 -2.24
N SER A 295 16.21 -23.84 -1.27
CA SER A 295 16.49 -23.51 0.13
C SER A 295 17.94 -23.02 0.30
N ASN A 296 18.11 -21.90 1.02
CA ASN A 296 19.45 -21.39 1.35
C ASN A 296 20.25 -22.39 2.21
N ASP A 297 19.58 -23.03 3.16
CA ASP A 297 20.20 -23.92 4.15
C ASP A 297 20.34 -25.36 3.64
N LYS A 298 19.53 -25.74 2.65
CA LYS A 298 19.48 -27.08 2.06
C LYS A 298 19.48 -26.99 0.54
N LYS A 299 20.68 -26.87 -0.06
CA LYS A 299 20.87 -26.80 -1.53
C LYS A 299 20.16 -27.94 -2.30
N SER A 300 19.80 -29.02 -1.62
CA SER A 300 19.11 -30.20 -2.15
C SER A 300 17.57 -30.17 -2.03
N CYS A 301 16.94 -29.00 -1.88
CA CYS A 301 15.48 -28.90 -1.76
C CYS A 301 14.89 -27.70 -2.52
N ILE A 302 13.82 -27.93 -3.30
CA ILE A 302 13.00 -26.88 -3.90
C ILE A 302 11.89 -26.51 -2.91
N ILE A 303 11.70 -25.23 -2.64
CA ILE A 303 10.60 -24.70 -1.84
C ILE A 303 9.63 -23.95 -2.75
N PHE A 304 8.34 -24.14 -2.49
CA PHE A 304 7.25 -23.42 -3.15
C PHE A 304 6.53 -22.58 -2.11
N SER A 305 6.66 -21.27 -2.15
CA SER A 305 5.93 -20.36 -1.26
C SER A 305 4.70 -19.80 -1.96
N PHE A 306 3.53 -20.22 -1.50
CA PHE A 306 2.22 -19.78 -1.97
C PHE A 306 1.63 -18.75 -1.00
N GLY A 307 1.01 -17.70 -1.53
CA GLY A 307 0.30 -16.74 -0.71
C GLY A 307 -0.54 -15.74 -1.50
N CYS A 308 -1.36 -14.99 -0.77
CA CYS A 308 -2.08 -13.81 -1.24
C CYS A 308 -1.74 -12.54 -0.43
N ASP A 309 -1.08 -12.74 0.71
CA ASP A 309 -0.50 -11.72 1.57
C ASP A 309 0.80 -12.29 2.18
N PHE A 310 1.54 -11.44 2.90
CA PHE A 310 2.77 -11.87 3.55
C PHE A 310 2.53 -12.65 4.86
N SER A 311 1.32 -12.67 5.40
CA SER A 311 0.98 -13.35 6.67
C SER A 311 0.62 -14.83 6.50
N SER A 312 0.15 -15.21 5.31
CA SER A 312 -0.47 -16.51 5.04
C SER A 312 0.37 -17.32 4.04
N LEU A 313 1.67 -17.44 4.29
CA LEU A 313 2.56 -18.22 3.42
C LEU A 313 2.43 -19.72 3.69
N ARG A 314 2.19 -20.51 2.64
CA ARG A 314 2.34 -21.97 2.68
C ARG A 314 3.56 -22.36 1.88
N SER A 315 4.51 -23.06 2.52
CA SER A 315 5.82 -23.34 1.94
C SER A 315 6.16 -24.84 1.85
N PRO A 316 5.40 -25.67 1.11
CA PRO A 316 5.79 -27.05 0.90
C PRO A 316 7.12 -27.14 0.13
N SER A 317 7.83 -28.26 0.35
CA SER A 317 9.18 -28.45 -0.17
C SER A 317 9.36 -29.81 -0.83
N TRP A 318 10.15 -29.88 -1.90
CA TRP A 318 10.50 -31.09 -2.63
C TRP A 318 11.97 -31.42 -2.45
N ASP A 319 12.23 -32.50 -1.73
CA ASP A 319 13.55 -33.11 -1.62
C ASP A 319 13.76 -34.22 -2.68
N LYS A 320 14.97 -34.79 -2.72
CA LYS A 320 15.35 -35.92 -3.58
C LYS A 320 14.37 -37.10 -3.48
N LYS A 321 13.85 -37.38 -2.27
CA LYS A 321 12.93 -38.51 -2.01
C LYS A 321 11.53 -38.25 -2.59
N TYR A 322 11.02 -37.03 -2.42
CA TYR A 322 9.74 -36.61 -2.96
C TYR A 322 9.77 -36.63 -4.49
N ILE A 323 10.82 -36.10 -5.12
CA ILE A 323 10.98 -36.12 -6.58
C ILE A 323 10.99 -37.55 -7.12
N LYS A 324 11.79 -38.45 -6.53
CA LYS A 324 11.79 -39.88 -6.92
C LYS A 324 10.41 -40.54 -6.76
N THR A 325 9.64 -40.12 -5.76
CA THR A 325 8.28 -40.62 -5.54
C THR A 325 7.35 -40.16 -6.66
N LEU A 326 7.42 -38.89 -7.06
CA LEU A 326 6.66 -38.34 -8.18
C LEU A 326 6.99 -39.07 -9.50
N GLU A 327 8.28 -39.28 -9.80
CA GLU A 327 8.71 -39.99 -11.02
C GLU A 327 8.20 -41.45 -11.03
N LYS A 328 8.24 -42.12 -9.87
CA LYS A 328 7.70 -43.48 -9.72
C LYS A 328 6.19 -43.51 -9.95
N LEU A 329 5.45 -42.55 -9.39
CA LEU A 329 3.99 -42.44 -9.59
C LEU A 329 3.66 -42.16 -11.06
N ALA A 330 4.38 -41.23 -11.71
CA ALA A 330 4.17 -40.88 -13.12
C ALA A 330 4.37 -42.11 -14.03
N LYS A 331 5.41 -42.89 -13.75
CA LYS A 331 5.70 -44.16 -14.44
C LYS A 331 4.65 -45.23 -14.21
N GLN A 332 4.13 -45.36 -12.98
CA GLN A 332 3.08 -46.33 -12.65
C GLN A 332 1.75 -45.99 -13.32
N GLU A 333 1.38 -44.71 -13.31
CA GLU A 333 0.14 -44.21 -13.92
C GLU A 333 0.25 -43.98 -15.43
N LYS A 334 1.46 -44.03 -15.99
CA LYS A 334 1.78 -43.70 -17.38
C LYS A 334 1.28 -42.31 -17.79
N LYS A 335 1.45 -41.32 -16.90
CA LYS A 335 1.07 -39.92 -17.13
C LYS A 335 2.30 -39.04 -17.29
N SER A 336 2.28 -38.14 -18.25
CA SER A 336 3.30 -37.10 -18.45
C SER A 336 3.08 -35.88 -17.54
N GLU A 337 1.93 -35.81 -16.85
CA GLU A 337 1.57 -34.72 -15.95
C GLU A 337 0.93 -35.31 -14.68
N LEU A 338 1.36 -34.85 -13.50
CA LEU A 338 0.75 -35.18 -12.23
C LEU A 338 0.36 -33.91 -11.49
N ILE A 339 -0.86 -33.86 -10.96
CA ILE A 339 -1.28 -32.74 -10.11
C ILE A 339 -0.52 -32.86 -8.77
N VAL A 340 0.02 -31.74 -8.32
CA VAL A 340 0.80 -31.60 -7.09
C VAL A 340 0.30 -30.39 -6.33
N HIS A 341 0.49 -30.37 -5.01
CA HIS A 341 0.00 -29.28 -4.15
C HIS A 341 -1.51 -29.00 -4.27
N GLU A 342 -2.30 -30.05 -4.45
CA GLU A 342 -3.75 -29.95 -4.38
C GLU A 342 -4.17 -29.30 -3.05
N ASN A 343 -5.14 -28.38 -3.11
CA ASN A 343 -5.70 -27.66 -1.96
C ASN A 343 -4.79 -26.59 -1.32
N VAL A 344 -3.67 -26.24 -1.95
CA VAL A 344 -2.91 -25.04 -1.55
C VAL A 344 -3.67 -23.82 -2.07
N PHE A 345 -4.56 -23.27 -1.22
CA PHE A 345 -5.48 -22.17 -1.56
C PHE A 345 -6.44 -22.50 -2.72
N ASP A 346 -7.23 -23.57 -2.59
CA ASP A 346 -8.35 -23.86 -3.51
C ASP A 346 -9.36 -22.70 -3.49
N PRO A 347 -9.90 -22.24 -4.63
CA PRO A 347 -9.70 -22.70 -6.01
C PRO A 347 -8.70 -21.89 -6.85
N PHE A 348 -7.74 -21.22 -6.22
CA PHE A 348 -6.89 -20.23 -6.90
C PHE A 348 -5.64 -20.83 -7.55
N PHE A 349 -5.05 -21.89 -6.99
CA PHE A 349 -3.79 -22.45 -7.47
C PHE A 349 -3.95 -23.89 -7.95
N TYR A 350 -3.35 -24.17 -9.11
CA TYR A 350 -3.22 -25.51 -9.66
C TYR A 350 -1.77 -25.72 -10.09
N CYS A 351 -1.11 -26.72 -9.50
CA CYS A 351 0.27 -27.06 -9.84
C CYS A 351 0.31 -28.46 -10.45
N GLN A 352 1.07 -28.60 -11.53
CA GLN A 352 1.28 -29.88 -12.21
C GLN A 352 2.77 -30.11 -12.44
N ALA A 353 3.29 -31.23 -11.92
CA ALA A 353 4.61 -31.71 -12.26
C ALA A 353 4.61 -32.28 -13.69
N LEU A 354 5.58 -31.87 -14.51
CA LEU A 354 5.70 -32.27 -15.91
C LEU A 354 6.90 -33.21 -16.08
N PHE A 355 6.66 -34.33 -16.77
CA PHE A 355 7.64 -35.39 -16.97
C PHE A 355 7.94 -35.60 -18.45
N ASP A 356 9.18 -36.01 -18.75
CA ASP A 356 9.55 -36.44 -20.11
C ASP A 356 9.02 -37.85 -20.45
N HIS A 357 9.36 -38.33 -21.64
CA HIS A 357 8.99 -39.66 -22.13
C HIS A 357 9.63 -40.82 -21.33
N HIS A 358 10.64 -40.53 -20.50
CA HIS A 358 11.25 -41.48 -19.56
C HIS A 358 10.73 -41.31 -18.13
N PHE A 359 9.69 -40.49 -17.93
CA PHE A 359 9.10 -40.14 -16.65
C PHE A 359 10.05 -39.45 -15.67
N ARG A 360 11.06 -38.74 -16.18
CA ARG A 360 11.91 -37.86 -15.36
C ARG A 360 11.27 -36.49 -15.22
N LEU A 361 11.34 -35.92 -14.01
CA LEU A 361 10.78 -34.60 -13.74
C LEU A 361 11.58 -33.53 -14.51
N GLN A 362 10.90 -32.69 -15.29
CA GLN A 362 11.53 -31.65 -16.11
C GLN A 362 11.14 -30.23 -15.68
N ALA A 363 9.87 -30.05 -15.33
CA ALA A 363 9.30 -28.73 -15.07
C ALA A 363 8.09 -28.82 -14.16
N ILE A 364 7.63 -27.66 -13.71
CA ILE A 364 6.32 -27.50 -13.07
C ILE A 364 5.49 -26.50 -13.86
N ARG A 365 4.23 -26.85 -14.15
CA ARG A 365 3.23 -25.91 -14.64
C ARG A 365 2.44 -25.40 -13.46
N VAL A 366 2.40 -24.08 -13.29
CA VAL A 366 1.59 -23.42 -12.28
C VAL A 366 0.53 -22.59 -12.98
N THR A 367 -0.72 -22.78 -12.58
CA THR A 367 -1.86 -21.98 -12.99
C THR A 367 -2.40 -21.26 -11.77
N ILE A 368 -2.45 -19.93 -11.82
CA ILE A 368 -3.13 -19.09 -10.84
C ILE A 368 -4.38 -18.54 -11.51
N LYS A 369 -5.56 -18.85 -10.97
CA LYS A 369 -6.85 -18.42 -11.50
C LYS A 369 -7.57 -17.58 -10.46
N THR A 370 -7.80 -16.30 -10.76
CA THR A 370 -8.59 -15.37 -9.93
C THR A 370 -9.94 -15.11 -10.58
N ASN A 371 -10.77 -14.25 -9.97
CA ASN A 371 -12.04 -13.84 -10.59
C ASN A 371 -11.82 -12.94 -11.82
N THR A 372 -10.69 -12.24 -11.89
CA THR A 372 -10.42 -11.24 -12.94
C THR A 372 -9.27 -11.59 -13.87
N SER A 373 -8.43 -12.56 -13.52
CA SER A 373 -7.27 -12.92 -14.33
C SER A 373 -6.93 -14.41 -14.23
N THR A 374 -6.11 -14.88 -15.18
CA THR A 374 -5.54 -16.22 -15.13
C THR A 374 -4.12 -16.15 -15.67
N THR A 375 -3.16 -16.63 -14.88
CA THR A 375 -1.75 -16.72 -15.25
C THR A 375 -1.36 -18.19 -15.30
N ILE A 376 -0.74 -18.61 -16.40
CA ILE A 376 -0.20 -19.97 -16.57
C ILE A 376 1.27 -19.84 -16.93
N GLN A 377 2.14 -20.49 -16.18
CA GLN A 377 3.57 -20.49 -16.47
C GLN A 377 4.17 -21.88 -16.21
N ILE A 378 5.10 -22.25 -17.09
CA ILE A 378 5.90 -23.46 -16.96
C ILE A 378 7.29 -23.03 -16.53
N ILE A 379 7.74 -23.54 -15.39
CA ILE A 379 9.06 -23.29 -14.83
C ILE A 379 9.89 -24.56 -14.98
N PRO A 380 10.94 -24.56 -15.82
CA PRO A 380 11.92 -25.63 -15.86
C PRO A 380 12.57 -25.79 -14.48
N LEU A 381 12.69 -27.04 -14.02
CA LEU A 381 13.32 -27.33 -12.74
C LEU A 381 14.74 -27.86 -13.00
N PRO A 382 15.80 -27.22 -12.48
CA PRO A 382 17.17 -27.71 -12.65
C PRO A 382 17.45 -28.89 -11.70
N ILE A 383 16.71 -30.00 -11.88
CA ILE A 383 16.69 -31.15 -10.97
C ILE A 383 18.09 -31.72 -10.71
N LYS A 384 19.03 -31.60 -11.65
CA LYS A 384 20.44 -32.02 -11.45
C LYS A 384 21.08 -31.42 -10.19
N GLN A 385 20.72 -30.18 -9.83
CA GLN A 385 21.24 -29.48 -8.64
C GLN A 385 20.74 -30.09 -7.31
N ILE A 386 19.64 -30.86 -7.34
CA ILE A 386 19.08 -31.52 -6.15
C ILE A 386 19.73 -32.89 -5.91
N PHE A 387 20.26 -33.48 -6.98
CA PHE A 387 20.84 -34.82 -6.97
C PHE A 387 22.36 -34.81 -6.88
N THR A 388 22.99 -33.65 -7.01
CA THR A 388 24.40 -33.41 -6.69
C THR A 388 24.52 -33.43 -5.16
N GLU A 389 25.26 -34.40 -4.64
CA GLU A 389 25.53 -34.52 -3.21
C GLU A 389 26.48 -33.39 -2.78
N PRO A 390 26.27 -32.74 -1.61
CA PRO A 390 27.31 -31.93 -1.01
C PRO A 390 28.47 -32.80 -0.53
#